data_AF-A0A916HAD3-F1
#
_entry.id   AF-A0A916HAD3-F1
#
_cell.length_a   1.000
_cell.length_b   1.000
_cell.length_c   1.000
_cell.angle_alpha   90.00
_cell.angle_beta   90.00
_cell.angle_gamma   90.00
#
_symmetry.space_group_name_H-M   'P 1'
#
loop_
_entity.id
_entity.type
_entity.pdbx_description
1 polymer ?
#
loop_
_entity_poly.entity_id
_entity_poly.type
_entity_poly.pdbx_seq_one_letter_code
_entity_poly.pdbx_strand_id
1 'polypeptide(L)'
;EGPNGGTYILGAAEMVGPGLADAPDYGGQIGELSQKGLRVLLFAHSPQNIQPDEIPTDREPDLPPDLHAIGLISLSDELRPNVQDVLAGFRKAGITLKLISGDNPVTVQALAVQAGFDPDVKAVSGVDLAKMNGHEFEQAARENAIFGRITPEQKKLLVDALRKEGHYVAMMGDGVNDVLSLKQAQVGIAMQDGSQATRSVADIVLLGNKFEALPHAFLEGQRILNGMNDVTRLFLTRTFYAALLIIVAGFINTEFPFTPKHNFLLTTLPVGIPAFFLAAWAKTGVPKKNLIQSVTEFVFPAGFAMVVATTFIWILYRASDDTSVETSRTALTFAALLGGFWIILLAEHEREDWQNGTIKRIDSLRWAVTGAMLLLLIVVMAIPGLRKALGLTTLSWADIGIIAGTMTAWAAGLFLLWRFNVIERVMIPNY
;
A
#
# COMPACT_ATOMS: atom_id res chain seq x y z
N GLU A 1 62.40 14.14 13.10
CA GLU A 1 61.87 14.29 14.46
C GLU A 1 61.35 15.72 14.60
N GLY A 2 60.03 15.89 14.60
CA GLY A 2 59.42 17.23 14.70
C GLY A 2 59.46 17.74 16.15
N PRO A 3 59.43 19.06 16.37
CA PRO A 3 59.70 19.68 17.69
C PRO A 3 58.64 19.46 18.78
N ASN A 4 57.55 18.74 18.50
CA ASN A 4 56.51 18.39 19.46
C ASN A 4 56.32 16.86 19.50
N GLY A 5 57.27 16.15 20.11
CA GLY A 5 57.11 14.74 20.43
C GLY A 5 56.08 14.55 21.55
N GLY A 6 55.23 13.54 21.44
CA GLY A 6 54.13 13.29 22.37
C GLY A 6 53.06 12.41 21.74
N THR A 7 52.03 12.06 22.52
CA THR A 7 50.90 11.23 22.09
C THR A 7 49.68 12.11 21.81
N TYR A 8 49.10 11.93 20.61
CA TYR A 8 47.86 12.57 20.20
C TYR A 8 46.68 11.62 20.39
N ILE A 9 45.61 12.09 21.01
CA ILE A 9 44.41 11.31 21.29
C ILE A 9 43.22 11.97 20.60
N LEU A 10 42.45 11.14 19.89
CA LEU A 10 41.18 11.51 19.28
C LEU A 10 40.10 10.57 19.80
N GLY A 11 39.06 11.11 20.43
CA GLY A 11 37.99 10.30 20.99
C GLY A 11 36.71 11.07 21.26
N ALA A 12 35.70 10.36 21.77
CA ALA A 12 34.45 10.98 22.21
C ALA A 12 34.73 11.95 23.36
N ALA A 13 34.10 13.13 23.33
CA ALA A 13 34.36 14.17 24.31
C ALA A 13 34.06 13.74 25.76
N GLU A 14 33.04 12.89 25.96
CA GLU A 14 32.68 12.30 27.26
C GLU A 14 33.72 11.32 27.80
N MET A 15 34.51 10.69 26.92
CA MET A 15 35.56 9.74 27.30
C MET A 15 36.89 10.43 27.55
N VAL A 16 37.25 11.40 26.70
CA VAL A 16 38.55 12.10 26.76
C VAL A 16 38.53 13.29 27.72
N GLY A 17 37.37 13.95 27.84
CA GLY A 17 37.18 15.16 28.66
C GLY A 17 37.60 15.01 30.14
N PRO A 18 37.24 13.91 30.84
CA PRO A 18 37.64 13.70 32.23
C PRO A 18 39.16 13.61 32.46
N GLY A 19 39.95 13.30 31.43
CA GLY A 19 41.39 13.15 31.52
C GLY A 19 42.19 14.42 31.19
N LEU A 20 41.53 15.53 30.85
CA LEU A 20 42.20 16.78 30.53
C LEU A 20 42.82 17.44 31.79
N ALA A 21 44.07 17.90 31.66
CA ALA A 21 44.77 18.63 32.72
C ALA A 21 44.25 20.06 32.89
N ASP A 22 43.81 20.66 31.79
CA ASP A 22 43.06 21.92 31.77
C ASP A 22 41.56 21.59 31.68
N ALA A 23 40.70 22.36 32.35
CA ALA A 23 39.25 22.22 32.24
C ALA A 23 38.63 23.35 31.40
N PRO A 24 38.92 23.45 30.09
CA PRO A 24 38.20 24.38 29.22
C PRO A 24 36.73 23.95 29.14
N ASP A 25 35.81 24.90 29.33
CA ASP A 25 34.37 24.66 29.26
C ASP A 25 33.91 24.50 27.80
N TYR A 26 34.15 23.31 27.25
CA TYR A 26 33.63 22.90 25.94
C TYR A 26 32.22 22.32 26.02
N GLY A 27 31.63 22.17 27.23
CA GLY A 27 30.33 21.52 27.42
C GLY A 27 29.21 22.20 26.62
N GLY A 28 29.19 23.53 26.63
CA GLY A 28 28.24 24.32 25.85
C GLY A 28 28.39 24.12 24.33
N GLN A 29 29.62 24.18 23.82
CA GLN A 29 29.90 24.02 22.39
C GLN A 29 29.61 22.60 21.89
N ILE A 30 29.97 21.58 22.68
CA ILE A 30 29.68 20.17 22.36
C ILE A 30 28.16 19.97 22.31
N GLY A 31 27.42 20.53 23.27
CA GLY A 31 25.96 20.49 23.29
C GLY A 31 25.34 21.13 22.05
N GLU A 32 25.76 22.35 21.68
CA GLU A 32 25.27 23.04 20.48
C GLU A 32 25.57 22.29 19.18
N LEU A 33 26.80 21.77 19.02
CA LEU A 33 27.20 21.02 17.83
C LEU A 33 26.47 19.67 17.74
N SER A 34 26.27 19.00 18.87
CA SER A 34 25.51 17.75 18.93
C SER A 34 24.03 17.96 18.62
N GLN A 35 23.44 19.07 19.07
CA GLN A 35 22.08 19.47 18.70
C GLN A 35 21.93 19.76 17.20
N LYS A 36 23.01 20.18 16.53
CA LYS A 36 23.07 20.29 15.07
C LYS A 36 23.25 18.94 14.35
N GLY A 37 23.27 17.82 15.08
CA GLY A 37 23.45 16.47 14.53
C GLY A 37 24.90 16.14 14.14
N LEU A 38 25.86 16.94 14.60
CA LEU A 38 27.28 16.70 14.30
C LEU A 38 27.86 15.70 15.29
N ARG A 39 28.68 14.78 14.79
CA ARG A 39 29.52 13.92 15.62
C ARG A 39 30.74 14.73 16.08
N VAL A 40 30.79 15.04 17.37
CA VAL A 40 31.87 15.84 17.96
C VAL A 40 32.92 14.93 18.59
N LEU A 41 34.18 15.10 18.17
CA LEU A 41 35.35 14.43 18.73
C LEU A 41 36.26 15.47 19.40
N LEU A 42 36.87 15.11 20.52
CA LEU A 42 37.86 15.92 21.20
C LEU A 42 39.26 15.45 20.75
N PHE A 43 40.07 16.40 20.28
CA PHE A 43 41.45 16.18 19.92
C PHE A 43 42.36 16.79 20.98
N ALA A 44 43.23 15.97 21.56
CA ALA A 44 44.08 16.34 22.68
C ALA A 44 45.50 15.80 22.51
N HIS A 45 46.45 16.42 23.19
CA HIS A 45 47.87 16.05 23.14
C HIS A 45 48.44 15.96 24.55
N SER A 46 49.19 14.89 24.80
CA SER A 46 50.03 14.74 25.98
C SER A 46 51.51 14.78 25.54
N PRO A 47 52.39 15.48 26.27
CA PRO A 47 53.83 15.46 26.02
C PRO A 47 54.46 14.08 26.30
N GLN A 48 53.74 13.17 26.97
CA GLN A 48 54.20 11.80 27.18
C GLN A 48 54.08 10.99 25.89
N ASN A 49 55.14 10.25 25.55
CA ASN A 49 55.18 9.44 24.35
C ASN A 49 54.89 7.98 24.72
N ILE A 50 53.64 7.55 24.56
CA ILE A 50 53.22 6.16 24.77
C ILE A 50 53.70 5.32 23.59
N GLN A 51 54.44 4.26 23.87
CA GLN A 51 54.84 3.28 22.86
C GLN A 51 53.66 2.33 22.57
N PRO A 52 53.48 1.82 21.34
CA PRO A 52 52.41 0.90 21.00
C PRO A 52 52.35 -0.35 21.90
N ASP A 53 53.50 -0.81 22.39
CA ASP A 53 53.65 -1.98 23.26
C ASP A 53 53.16 -1.75 24.70
N GLU A 54 52.97 -0.48 25.10
CA GLU A 54 52.48 -0.11 26.44
C GLU A 54 50.96 0.00 26.50
N ILE A 55 50.28 -0.08 25.35
CA ILE A 55 48.82 -0.04 25.26
C ILE A 55 48.28 -1.43 25.65
N PRO A 56 47.49 -1.54 26.74
CA PRO A 56 46.93 -2.81 27.16
C PRO A 56 46.04 -3.40 26.05
N THR A 57 46.18 -4.70 25.78
CA THR A 57 45.34 -5.42 24.81
C THR A 57 44.14 -6.12 25.46
N ASP A 58 44.12 -6.18 26.79
CA ASP A 58 43.18 -6.92 27.63
C ASP A 58 42.22 -6.02 28.44
N ARG A 59 42.45 -4.71 28.46
CA ARG A 59 41.61 -3.71 29.16
C ARG A 59 41.55 -2.39 28.38
N GLU A 60 40.60 -1.52 28.74
CA GLU A 60 40.58 -0.16 28.20
C GLU A 60 41.87 0.59 28.60
N PRO A 61 42.52 1.31 27.65
CA PRO A 61 43.72 2.05 27.95
C PRO A 61 43.41 3.22 28.90
N ASP A 62 44.28 3.42 29.89
CA ASP A 62 44.21 4.61 30.73
C ASP A 62 44.61 5.86 29.92
N LEU A 63 43.95 6.99 30.15
CA LEU A 63 44.34 8.25 29.53
C LEU A 63 45.69 8.71 30.11
N PRO A 64 46.63 9.20 29.27
CA PRO A 64 47.90 9.72 29.76
C PRO A 64 47.68 10.96 30.63
N PRO A 65 48.52 11.16 31.66
CA PRO A 65 48.54 12.39 32.42
C PRO A 65 48.97 13.59 31.55
N ASP A 66 48.66 14.79 32.02
CA ASP A 66 49.02 16.06 31.38
C ASP A 66 48.45 16.22 29.95
N LEU A 67 47.19 15.82 29.79
CA LEU A 67 46.49 15.87 28.51
C LEU A 67 45.91 17.27 28.28
N HIS A 68 46.39 17.97 27.24
CA HIS A 68 45.90 19.30 26.87
C HIS A 68 44.99 19.24 25.64
N ALA A 69 43.85 19.91 25.71
CA ALA A 69 42.92 19.98 24.59
C ALA A 69 43.49 20.87 23.46
N ILE A 70 43.54 20.34 22.24
CA ILE A 70 43.92 21.10 21.04
C ILE A 70 42.68 21.73 20.41
N GLY A 71 41.59 20.97 20.31
CA GLY A 71 40.34 21.46 19.72
C GLY A 71 39.28 20.39 19.52
N LEU A 72 38.11 20.84 19.06
CA LEU A 72 36.98 19.99 18.72
C LEU A 72 36.95 19.76 17.21
N ILE A 73 36.74 18.50 16.80
CA ILE A 73 36.49 18.11 15.42
C ILE A 73 35.03 17.74 15.31
N SER A 74 34.27 18.48 14.50
CA SER A 74 32.88 18.15 14.19
C SER A 74 32.80 17.48 12.81
N LEU A 75 32.25 16.27 12.78
CA LEU A 75 31.95 15.54 11.55
C LEU A 75 30.43 15.56 11.33
N SER A 76 29.99 15.89 10.12
CA SER A 76 28.59 15.77 9.72
C SER A 76 28.40 14.51 8.89
N ASP A 77 27.38 13.71 9.20
CA ASP A 77 26.88 12.74 8.24
C ASP A 77 26.14 13.49 7.13
N GLU A 78 26.59 13.31 5.89
CA GLU A 78 25.90 13.89 4.73
C GLU A 78 24.60 13.13 4.46
N LEU A 79 23.48 13.83 4.63
CA LEU A 79 22.21 13.33 4.14
C LEU A 79 22.23 13.22 2.62
N ARG A 80 21.56 12.19 2.10
CA ARG A 80 21.39 12.04 0.65
C ARG A 80 20.68 13.28 0.10
N PRO A 81 21.11 13.82 -1.06
CA PRO A 81 20.61 15.09 -1.58
C PRO A 81 19.09 15.10 -1.83
N ASN A 82 18.47 13.93 -2.05
CA ASN A 82 17.05 13.80 -2.36
C ASN A 82 16.22 13.24 -1.19
N VAL A 83 16.77 13.14 0.02
CA VAL A 83 16.09 12.46 1.13
C VAL A 83 14.73 13.08 1.45
N GLN A 84 14.62 14.40 1.41
CA GLN A 84 13.38 15.12 1.70
C GLN A 84 12.28 14.78 0.68
N ASP A 85 12.61 14.75 -0.61
CA ASP A 85 11.67 14.38 -1.67
C ASP A 85 11.20 12.93 -1.52
N VAL A 86 12.10 12.03 -1.11
CA VAL A 86 11.75 10.63 -0.88
C VAL A 86 10.80 10.49 0.31
N LEU A 87 11.09 11.15 1.44
CA LEU A 87 10.19 11.12 2.61
C LEU A 87 8.82 11.74 2.28
N ALA A 88 8.79 12.83 1.51
CA ALA A 88 7.55 13.40 0.99
C ALA A 88 6.79 12.42 0.09
N GLY A 89 7.50 11.65 -0.74
CA GLY A 89 6.95 10.57 -1.56
C GLY A 89 6.26 9.48 -0.72
N PHE A 90 6.89 9.03 0.37
CA PHE A 90 6.28 8.09 1.31
C PHE A 90 5.01 8.65 1.96
N ARG A 91 5.03 9.90 2.41
CA ARG A 91 3.84 10.57 2.98
C ARG A 91 2.71 10.66 1.97
N LYS A 92 3.03 11.00 0.70
CA LYS A 92 2.05 11.05 -0.40
C LYS A 92 1.45 9.67 -0.69
N ALA A 93 2.23 8.60 -0.51
CA ALA A 93 1.75 7.23 -0.61
C ALA A 93 0.94 6.77 0.63
N GLY A 94 0.76 7.62 1.64
CA GLY A 94 0.04 7.28 2.87
C GLY A 94 0.82 6.35 3.80
N ILE A 95 2.16 6.36 3.73
CA ILE A 95 3.03 5.51 4.54
C ILE A 95 3.57 6.32 5.73
N THR A 96 3.31 5.83 6.93
CA THR A 96 3.90 6.37 8.16
C THR A 96 5.33 5.88 8.31
N LEU A 97 6.27 6.81 8.38
CA LEU A 97 7.69 6.52 8.52
C LEU A 97 8.11 6.48 9.99
N LYS A 98 8.90 5.48 10.35
CA LYS A 98 9.55 5.36 11.65
C LYS A 98 11.05 5.14 11.46
N LEU A 99 11.87 5.97 12.11
CA LEU A 99 13.33 5.90 12.08
C LEU A 99 13.82 5.15 13.31
N ILE A 100 14.55 4.05 13.09
CA ILE A 100 15.06 3.17 14.16
C ILE A 100 16.57 3.01 13.97
N SER A 101 17.37 3.59 14.87
CA SER A 101 18.83 3.56 14.80
C SER A 101 19.47 3.02 16.08
N GLY A 102 20.69 2.49 15.94
CA GLY A 102 21.58 2.14 17.06
C GLY A 102 22.34 3.34 17.63
N ASP A 103 22.29 4.51 16.97
CA ASP A 103 23.03 5.71 17.38
C ASP A 103 22.35 6.49 18.51
N ASN A 104 23.05 7.51 19.02
CA ASN A 104 22.53 8.37 20.08
C ASN A 104 21.18 9.01 19.68
N PRO A 105 20.12 8.93 20.51
CA PRO A 105 18.81 9.50 20.21
C PRO A 105 18.83 10.97 19.80
N VAL A 106 19.71 11.78 20.40
CA VAL A 106 19.83 13.23 20.12
C VAL A 106 20.33 13.46 18.69
N THR A 107 21.36 12.71 18.28
CA THR A 107 21.92 12.80 16.92
C THR A 107 20.91 12.32 15.88
N VAL A 108 20.24 11.20 16.15
CA VAL A 108 19.21 10.64 15.27
C VAL A 108 18.03 11.61 15.09
N GLN A 109 17.61 12.26 16.17
CA GLN A 109 16.57 13.30 16.12
C GLN A 109 16.97 14.46 15.23
N ALA A 110 18.17 15.00 15.41
CA ALA A 110 18.68 16.12 14.61
C ALA A 110 18.75 15.76 13.12
N LEU A 111 19.26 14.58 12.78
CA LEU A 111 19.32 14.09 11.39
C LEU A 111 17.92 13.87 10.80
N ALA A 112 16.96 13.36 11.58
CA ALA A 112 15.60 13.16 11.12
C ALA A 112 14.90 14.49 10.80
N VAL A 113 15.07 15.51 11.66
CA VAL A 113 14.52 16.85 11.42
C VAL A 113 15.13 17.46 10.15
N GLN A 114 16.44 17.33 9.95
CA GLN A 114 17.11 17.76 8.71
C GLN A 114 16.62 16.99 7.47
N ALA A 115 16.31 15.70 7.62
CA ALA A 115 15.76 14.86 6.55
C ALA A 115 14.29 15.15 6.23
N GLY A 116 13.58 15.92 7.07
CA GLY A 116 12.23 16.40 6.84
C GLY A 116 11.16 15.89 7.80
N PHE A 117 11.52 15.24 8.92
CA PHE A 117 10.60 14.95 10.02
C PHE A 117 10.15 16.24 10.72
N ASP A 118 9.02 16.18 11.44
CA ASP A 118 8.48 17.35 12.15
C ASP A 118 9.49 17.86 13.21
N PRO A 119 9.72 19.18 13.32
CA PRO A 119 10.72 19.72 14.27
C PRO A 119 10.46 19.37 15.74
N ASP A 120 9.19 19.20 16.13
CA ASP A 120 8.79 18.91 17.50
C ASP A 120 8.82 17.41 17.85
N VAL A 121 9.18 16.55 16.90
CA VAL A 121 9.25 15.11 17.13
C VAL A 121 10.34 14.78 18.15
N LYS A 122 10.01 13.99 19.17
CA LYS A 122 10.98 13.53 20.18
C LYS A 122 11.48 12.13 19.85
N ALA A 123 12.78 11.92 20.01
CA ALA A 123 13.36 10.58 19.93
C ALA A 123 13.17 9.84 21.26
N VAL A 124 12.79 8.57 21.18
CA VAL A 124 12.71 7.67 22.33
C VAL A 124 13.99 6.83 22.38
N SER A 125 14.62 6.75 23.56
CA SER A 125 15.83 5.94 23.73
C SER A 125 15.48 4.46 23.98
N GLY A 126 16.35 3.55 23.54
CA GLY A 126 16.24 2.14 23.86
C GLY A 126 16.28 1.84 25.36
N VAL A 127 16.97 2.66 26.15
CA VAL A 127 17.02 2.54 27.62
C VAL A 127 15.67 2.86 28.24
N ASP A 128 14.96 3.87 27.72
CA ASP A 128 13.64 4.23 28.20
C ASP A 128 12.59 3.21 27.77
N LEU A 129 12.67 2.70 26.53
CA LEU A 129 11.83 1.59 26.06
C LEU A 129 11.97 0.34 26.94
N ALA A 130 13.18 0.04 27.44
CA ALA A 130 13.42 -1.13 28.28
C ALA A 130 12.76 -1.03 29.67
N LYS A 131 12.46 0.20 30.13
CA LYS A 131 11.78 0.45 31.41
C LYS A 131 10.24 0.41 31.27
N MET A 132 9.73 0.55 30.05
CA MET A 132 8.30 0.56 29.78
C MET A 132 7.70 -0.83 29.95
N ASN A 133 6.48 -0.89 30.47
CA ASN A 133 5.68 -2.11 30.43
C ASN A 133 5.17 -2.38 29.00
N GLY A 134 4.56 -3.56 28.77
CA GLY A 134 4.12 -3.95 27.42
C GLY A 134 3.14 -2.96 26.76
N HIS A 135 2.21 -2.38 27.51
CA HIS A 135 1.24 -1.42 26.97
C HIS A 135 1.87 -0.06 26.70
N GLU A 136 2.74 0.42 27.60
CA GLU A 136 3.52 1.64 27.39
C GLU A 136 4.45 1.52 26.18
N PHE A 137 5.06 0.34 25.98
CA PHE A 137 5.88 0.06 24.81
C PHE A 137 5.07 0.10 23.51
N GLU A 138 3.89 -0.53 23.49
CA GLU A 138 2.99 -0.52 22.33
C GLU A 138 2.53 0.91 22.00
N GLN A 139 2.15 1.68 23.02
CA GLN A 139 1.81 3.09 22.85
C GLN A 139 2.98 3.93 22.32
N ALA A 140 4.18 3.75 22.89
CA ALA A 140 5.38 4.44 22.45
C ALA A 140 5.73 4.08 21.00
N ALA A 141 5.60 2.81 20.63
CA ALA A 141 5.81 2.31 19.27
C ALA A 141 4.84 2.97 18.29
N ARG A 142 3.57 3.18 18.68
CA ARG A 142 2.54 3.82 17.85
C ARG A 142 2.79 5.31 17.66
N GLU A 143 2.94 6.05 18.76
CA GLU A 143 2.91 7.52 18.78
C GLU A 143 4.23 8.16 18.34
N ASN A 144 5.36 7.50 18.58
CA ASN A 144 6.67 8.08 18.28
C ASN A 144 7.17 7.65 16.90
N ALA A 145 7.89 8.55 16.24
CA ALA A 145 8.46 8.29 14.92
C ALA A 145 9.97 8.02 14.96
N ILE A 146 10.67 8.33 16.05
CA ILE A 146 12.13 8.23 16.13
C ILE A 146 12.55 7.42 17.35
N PHE A 147 13.43 6.46 17.12
CA PHE A 147 13.98 5.57 18.13
C PHE A 147 15.50 5.49 17.98
N GLY A 148 16.23 5.81 19.05
CA GLY A 148 17.70 5.79 19.09
C GLY A 148 18.25 4.83 20.13
N ARG A 149 19.49 4.37 19.93
CA ARG A 149 20.19 3.39 20.76
C ARG A 149 19.38 2.11 20.96
N ILE A 150 18.79 1.62 19.87
CA ILE A 150 17.87 0.47 19.87
C ILE A 150 18.64 -0.84 19.64
N THR A 151 18.40 -1.83 20.51
CA THR A 151 19.00 -3.17 20.35
C THR A 151 18.29 -3.97 19.24
N PRO A 152 18.94 -5.00 18.65
CA PRO A 152 18.30 -5.86 17.66
C PRO A 152 16.98 -6.48 18.15
N GLU A 153 16.92 -6.91 19.41
CA GLU A 153 15.72 -7.45 20.04
C GLU A 153 14.61 -6.41 20.13
N GLN A 154 14.96 -5.17 20.51
CA GLN A 154 14.00 -4.07 20.58
C GLN A 154 13.47 -3.68 19.20
N LYS A 155 14.28 -3.72 18.13
CA LYS A 155 13.79 -3.50 16.75
C LYS A 155 12.70 -4.51 16.41
N LYS A 156 12.92 -5.78 16.73
CA LYS A 156 11.93 -6.84 16.53
C LYS A 156 10.64 -6.57 17.33
N LEU A 157 10.76 -6.20 18.60
CA LEU A 157 9.61 -5.89 19.46
C LEU A 157 8.81 -4.69 18.94
N LEU A 158 9.46 -3.65 18.41
CA LEU A 158 8.78 -2.50 17.79
C LEU A 158 7.95 -2.93 16.57
N VAL A 159 8.53 -3.78 15.71
CA VAL A 159 7.79 -4.35 14.56
C VAL A 159 6.60 -5.16 15.06
N ASP A 160 6.79 -6.04 16.05
CA ASP A 160 5.71 -6.86 16.61
C ASP A 160 4.58 -6.05 17.24
N ALA A 161 4.90 -4.99 17.97
CA ALA A 161 3.90 -4.08 18.55
C ALA A 161 3.01 -3.47 17.47
N LEU A 162 3.60 -2.89 16.42
CA LEU A 162 2.86 -2.29 15.31
C LEU A 162 2.00 -3.33 14.57
N ARG A 163 2.52 -4.54 14.37
CA ARG A 163 1.77 -5.63 13.73
C ARG A 163 0.55 -6.06 14.54
N LYS A 164 0.67 -6.14 15.87
CA LYS A 164 -0.44 -6.51 16.76
C LYS A 164 -1.57 -5.48 16.75
N GLU A 165 -1.24 -4.20 16.58
CA GLU A 165 -2.23 -3.13 16.39
C GLU A 165 -2.89 -3.14 15.00
N GLY A 166 -2.53 -4.10 14.13
CA GLY A 166 -3.12 -4.26 12.80
C GLY A 166 -2.41 -3.46 11.71
N HIS A 167 -1.28 -2.81 12.01
CA HIS A 167 -0.48 -2.16 10.97
C HIS A 167 0.23 -3.20 10.08
N TYR A 168 0.28 -2.90 8.78
CA TYR A 168 1.09 -3.64 7.82
C TYR A 168 2.47 -3.00 7.76
N VAL A 169 3.49 -3.68 8.28
CA VAL A 169 4.82 -3.11 8.52
C VAL A 169 5.80 -3.58 7.45
N ALA A 170 6.47 -2.60 6.83
CA ALA A 170 7.67 -2.83 6.04
C ALA A 170 8.90 -2.44 6.86
N MET A 171 9.89 -3.32 6.94
CA MET A 171 11.16 -3.04 7.63
C MET A 171 12.29 -2.97 6.62
N MET A 172 13.18 -2.01 6.79
CA MET A 172 14.40 -1.88 6.00
C MET A 172 15.62 -2.14 6.88
N GLY A 173 16.60 -2.89 6.36
CA GLY A 173 17.86 -3.12 7.05
C GLY A 173 18.95 -3.61 6.11
N ASP A 174 20.18 -3.38 6.49
CA ASP A 174 21.38 -3.76 5.75
C ASP A 174 22.30 -4.65 6.60
N GLY A 175 22.28 -4.53 7.92
CA GLY A 175 23.14 -5.28 8.83
C GLY A 175 22.57 -6.65 9.27
N VAL A 176 23.45 -7.56 9.68
CA VAL A 176 23.09 -8.88 10.23
C VAL A 176 22.14 -8.74 11.44
N ASN A 177 22.25 -7.64 12.17
CA ASN A 177 21.39 -7.27 13.29
C ASN A 177 19.91 -7.07 12.90
N ASP A 178 19.62 -6.73 11.64
CA ASP A 178 18.26 -6.42 11.19
C ASP A 178 17.50 -7.64 10.69
N VAL A 179 18.18 -8.79 10.52
CA VAL A 179 17.61 -10.03 9.96
C VAL A 179 16.35 -10.48 10.70
N LEU A 180 16.36 -10.41 12.03
CA LEU A 180 15.19 -10.79 12.84
C LEU A 180 14.01 -9.85 12.62
N SER A 181 14.26 -8.54 12.60
CA SER A 181 13.21 -7.54 12.35
C SER A 181 12.68 -7.57 10.93
N LEU A 182 13.53 -7.84 9.93
CA LEU A 182 13.15 -8.02 8.53
C LEU A 182 12.23 -9.22 8.37
N LYS A 183 12.60 -10.37 8.96
CA LYS A 183 11.79 -11.59 8.93
C LYS A 183 10.46 -11.44 9.70
N GLN A 184 10.43 -10.59 10.71
CA GLN A 184 9.24 -10.32 11.51
C GLN A 184 8.29 -9.34 10.82
N ALA A 185 8.77 -8.46 9.95
CA ALA A 185 7.92 -7.55 9.20
C ALA A 185 7.07 -8.31 8.16
N GLN A 186 5.97 -7.71 7.70
CA GLN A 186 5.23 -8.28 6.58
C GLN A 186 5.96 -8.09 5.24
N VAL A 187 6.82 -7.07 5.14
CA VAL A 187 7.69 -6.86 3.99
C VAL A 187 9.10 -6.52 4.50
N GLY A 188 10.06 -7.40 4.25
CA GLY A 188 11.47 -7.15 4.48
C GLY A 188 12.12 -6.49 3.26
N ILE A 189 12.84 -5.39 3.46
CA ILE A 189 13.55 -4.66 2.41
C ILE A 189 15.05 -4.62 2.74
N ALA A 190 15.87 -5.19 1.86
CA ALA A 190 17.32 -5.18 1.99
C ALA A 190 18.00 -4.25 0.97
N MET A 191 19.13 -3.68 1.37
CA MET A 191 20.02 -2.95 0.48
C MET A 191 20.87 -3.92 -0.34
N GLN A 192 21.20 -3.57 -1.60
CA GLN A 192 22.07 -4.41 -2.43
C GLN A 192 23.42 -4.65 -1.75
N ASP A 193 24.00 -3.63 -1.12
CA ASP A 193 25.30 -3.76 -0.44
C ASP A 193 25.17 -4.23 1.01
N GLY A 194 23.96 -4.56 1.46
CA GLY A 194 23.74 -5.13 2.79
C GLY A 194 24.41 -6.49 2.97
N SER A 195 24.30 -7.05 4.17
CA SER A 195 24.79 -8.41 4.44
C SER A 195 24.09 -9.45 3.57
N GLN A 196 24.76 -10.58 3.30
CA GLN A 196 24.10 -11.70 2.61
C GLN A 196 22.89 -12.20 3.40
N ALA A 197 22.96 -12.19 4.73
CA ALA A 197 21.88 -12.63 5.59
C ALA A 197 20.62 -11.78 5.43
N THR A 198 20.74 -10.45 5.34
CA THR A 198 19.59 -9.55 5.13
C THR A 198 18.99 -9.72 3.74
N ARG A 199 19.80 -9.82 2.69
CA ARG A 199 19.29 -10.09 1.32
C ARG A 199 18.57 -11.43 1.19
N SER A 200 19.00 -12.45 1.93
CA SER A 200 18.37 -13.78 1.89
C SER A 200 17.02 -13.86 2.58
N VAL A 201 16.69 -12.93 3.48
CA VAL A 201 15.39 -12.90 4.19
C VAL A 201 14.44 -11.81 3.70
N ALA A 202 14.92 -10.91 2.83
CA ALA A 202 14.12 -9.80 2.33
C ALA A 202 13.22 -10.21 1.17
N ASP A 203 12.01 -9.64 1.12
CA ASP A 203 11.07 -9.76 0.00
C ASP A 203 11.45 -8.83 -1.15
N ILE A 204 12.11 -7.70 -0.84
CA ILE A 204 12.55 -6.69 -1.80
C ILE A 204 14.04 -6.41 -1.59
N VAL A 205 14.82 -6.41 -2.67
CA VAL A 205 16.23 -5.99 -2.67
C VAL A 205 16.39 -4.73 -3.52
N LEU A 206 16.90 -3.65 -2.92
CA LEU A 206 17.11 -2.37 -3.58
C LEU A 206 18.42 -2.33 -4.36
N LEU A 207 18.31 -2.54 -5.67
CA LEU A 207 19.46 -2.48 -6.56
C LEU A 207 20.07 -1.07 -6.62
N GLY A 208 21.40 -1.00 -6.53
CA GLY A 208 22.17 0.24 -6.47
C GLY A 208 21.90 1.09 -5.23
N ASN A 209 21.32 0.51 -4.17
CA ASN A 209 20.97 1.20 -2.92
C ASN A 209 20.08 2.44 -3.12
N LYS A 210 19.25 2.43 -4.16
CA LYS A 210 18.38 3.55 -4.54
C LYS A 210 17.11 3.55 -3.70
N PHE A 211 17.20 4.18 -2.54
CA PHE A 211 16.07 4.38 -1.63
C PHE A 211 14.92 5.15 -2.29
N GLU A 212 15.23 5.99 -3.29
CA GLU A 212 14.28 6.79 -4.05
C GLU A 212 13.27 5.94 -4.84
N ALA A 213 13.58 4.68 -5.12
CA ALA A 213 12.71 3.78 -5.87
C ALA A 213 11.50 3.28 -5.05
N LEU A 214 11.59 3.29 -3.72
CA LEU A 214 10.56 2.70 -2.86
C LEU A 214 9.20 3.39 -2.92
N PRO A 215 9.09 4.73 -2.83
CA PRO A 215 7.79 5.39 -2.96
C PRO A 215 7.06 4.99 -4.25
N HIS A 216 7.79 4.88 -5.37
CA HIS A 216 7.23 4.43 -6.64
C HIS A 216 6.78 2.97 -6.61
N ALA A 217 7.56 2.07 -5.99
CA ALA A 217 7.19 0.67 -5.82
C ALA A 217 5.90 0.51 -4.99
N PHE A 218 5.76 1.28 -3.90
CA PHE A 218 4.54 1.25 -3.09
C PHE A 218 3.31 1.81 -3.82
N LEU A 219 3.47 2.89 -4.59
CA LEU A 219 2.39 3.43 -5.43
C LEU A 219 1.95 2.42 -6.49
N GLU A 220 2.89 1.71 -7.12
CA GLU A 220 2.57 0.64 -8.07
C GLU A 220 1.88 -0.55 -7.38
N GLY A 221 2.30 -0.90 -6.15
CA GLY A 221 1.59 -1.89 -5.32
C GLY A 221 0.13 -1.49 -5.05
N GLN A 222 -0.13 -0.22 -4.69
CA GLN A 222 -1.48 0.30 -4.51
C GLN A 222 -2.30 0.22 -5.80
N ARG A 223 -1.68 0.55 -6.94
CA ARG A 223 -2.31 0.44 -8.26
C ARG A 223 -2.73 -0.99 -8.56
N ILE A 224 -1.84 -1.96 -8.35
CA ILE A 224 -2.13 -3.38 -8.55
C ILE A 224 -3.29 -3.83 -7.66
N LEU A 225 -3.30 -3.45 -6.38
CA LEU A 225 -4.38 -3.79 -5.45
C LEU A 225 -5.72 -3.20 -5.87
N ASN A 226 -5.75 -1.91 -6.24
CA ASN A 226 -6.98 -1.26 -6.69
C ASN A 226 -7.50 -1.87 -8.00
N GLY A 227 -6.60 -2.17 -8.94
CA GLY A 227 -6.95 -2.87 -10.18
C GLY A 227 -7.49 -4.28 -9.92
N MET A 228 -6.88 -5.01 -8.98
CA MET A 228 -7.35 -6.33 -8.58
C MET A 228 -8.74 -6.26 -7.91
N ASN A 229 -9.00 -5.25 -7.06
CA ASN A 229 -10.34 -5.02 -6.51
C ASN A 229 -11.39 -4.81 -7.60
N ASP A 230 -11.09 -3.97 -8.61
CA ASP A 230 -11.98 -3.71 -9.74
C ASP A 230 -12.30 -4.99 -10.52
N VAL A 231 -11.26 -5.76 -10.90
CA VAL A 231 -11.42 -7.03 -11.62
C VAL A 231 -12.23 -8.03 -10.79
N THR A 232 -11.98 -8.08 -9.48
CA THR A 232 -12.65 -9.00 -8.55
C THR A 232 -14.14 -8.67 -8.45
N ARG A 233 -14.51 -7.39 -8.37
CA ARG A 233 -15.92 -6.93 -8.42
C ARG A 233 -16.60 -7.39 -9.69
N LEU A 234 -15.99 -7.21 -10.87
CA LEU A 234 -16.57 -7.66 -12.15
C LEU A 234 -16.79 -9.18 -12.18
N PHE A 235 -15.75 -9.94 -11.80
CA PHE A 235 -15.77 -11.39 -11.87
C PHE A 235 -16.75 -12.00 -10.87
N LEU A 236 -16.78 -11.50 -9.63
CA LEU A 236 -17.67 -12.00 -8.59
C LEU A 236 -19.12 -11.57 -8.80
N THR A 237 -19.41 -10.35 -9.28
CA THR A 237 -20.79 -9.98 -9.65
C THR A 237 -21.31 -10.93 -10.72
N ARG A 238 -20.49 -11.27 -11.71
CA ARG A 238 -20.86 -12.23 -12.74
C ARG A 238 -21.12 -13.63 -12.19
N THR A 239 -20.18 -14.15 -11.41
CA THR A 239 -20.29 -15.48 -10.82
C THR A 239 -21.53 -15.57 -9.92
N PHE A 240 -21.79 -14.51 -9.15
CA PHE A 240 -22.92 -14.43 -8.24
C PHE A 240 -24.27 -14.41 -8.97
N TYR A 241 -24.47 -13.51 -9.96
CA TYR A 241 -25.75 -13.47 -10.68
C TYR A 241 -25.96 -14.74 -11.51
N ALA A 242 -24.90 -15.35 -12.08
CA ALA A 242 -25.01 -16.59 -12.84
C ALA A 242 -25.45 -17.75 -11.95
N ALA A 243 -24.85 -17.89 -10.76
CA ALA A 243 -25.25 -18.90 -9.78
C ALA A 243 -26.71 -18.71 -9.34
N LEU A 244 -27.10 -17.47 -9.04
CA LEU A 244 -28.47 -17.16 -8.63
C LEU A 244 -29.49 -17.41 -9.76
N LEU A 245 -29.13 -17.12 -11.03
CA LEU A 245 -29.97 -17.47 -12.18
C LEU A 245 -30.16 -18.98 -12.35
N ILE A 246 -29.16 -19.81 -12.05
CA ILE A 246 -29.32 -21.27 -12.06
C ILE A 246 -30.36 -21.70 -11.02
N ILE A 247 -30.29 -21.13 -9.81
CA ILE A 247 -31.24 -21.40 -8.73
C ILE A 247 -32.66 -20.98 -9.15
N VAL A 248 -32.81 -19.75 -9.66
CA VAL A 248 -34.10 -19.22 -10.11
C VAL A 248 -34.67 -20.05 -11.27
N ALA A 249 -33.86 -20.42 -12.26
CA ALA A 249 -34.29 -21.27 -13.36
C ALA A 249 -34.77 -22.66 -12.87
N GLY A 250 -34.08 -23.23 -11.87
CA GLY A 250 -34.50 -24.47 -11.21
C GLY A 250 -35.85 -24.34 -10.50
N PHE A 251 -36.10 -23.24 -9.78
CA PHE A 251 -37.38 -22.99 -9.12
C PHE A 251 -38.54 -22.76 -10.09
N ILE A 252 -38.30 -22.06 -11.20
CA ILE A 252 -39.33 -21.81 -12.23
C ILE A 252 -39.50 -23.03 -13.15
N ASN A 253 -38.69 -24.09 -12.96
CA ASN A 253 -38.67 -25.30 -13.78
C ASN A 253 -38.51 -24.99 -15.29
N THR A 254 -37.64 -24.02 -15.59
CA THR A 254 -37.29 -23.62 -16.95
C THR A 254 -35.88 -24.05 -17.30
N GLU A 255 -35.62 -24.31 -18.58
CA GLU A 255 -34.26 -24.54 -19.05
C GLU A 255 -33.35 -23.36 -18.70
N PHE A 256 -32.10 -23.64 -18.31
CA PHE A 256 -31.12 -22.59 -18.06
C PHE A 256 -30.97 -21.72 -19.31
N PRO A 257 -31.08 -20.38 -19.18
CA PRO A 257 -31.32 -19.55 -20.34
C PRO A 257 -30.05 -19.20 -21.13
N PHE A 258 -28.85 -19.50 -20.61
CA PHE A 258 -27.60 -19.30 -21.34
C PHE A 258 -27.04 -20.61 -21.90
N THR A 259 -26.73 -20.61 -23.19
CA THR A 259 -25.94 -21.68 -23.80
C THR A 259 -24.43 -21.45 -23.53
N PRO A 260 -23.57 -22.47 -23.68
CA PRO A 260 -22.12 -22.28 -23.58
C PRO A 260 -21.58 -21.20 -24.53
N LYS A 261 -22.20 -21.03 -25.71
CA LYS A 261 -21.86 -19.98 -26.68
C LYS A 261 -22.17 -18.57 -26.17
N HIS A 262 -23.31 -18.39 -25.51
CA HIS A 262 -23.67 -17.12 -24.88
C HIS A 262 -22.76 -16.84 -23.68
N ASN A 263 -22.42 -17.87 -22.91
CA ASN A 263 -21.53 -17.74 -21.77
C ASN A 263 -20.13 -17.24 -22.19
N PHE A 264 -19.62 -17.66 -23.35
CA PHE A 264 -18.38 -17.14 -23.93
C PHE A 264 -18.42 -15.61 -24.19
N LEU A 265 -19.55 -15.07 -24.65
CA LEU A 265 -19.69 -13.61 -24.80
C LEU A 265 -19.72 -12.91 -23.44
N LEU A 266 -20.46 -13.48 -22.49
CA LEU A 266 -20.62 -12.95 -21.14
C LEU A 266 -19.32 -13.04 -20.31
N THR A 267 -18.42 -14.00 -20.58
CA THR A 267 -17.07 -14.02 -20.01
C THR A 267 -16.20 -12.94 -20.62
N THR A 268 -16.29 -12.72 -21.93
CA THR A 268 -15.24 -12.04 -22.68
C THR A 268 -15.45 -10.53 -22.74
N LEU A 269 -16.66 -10.07 -23.10
CA LEU A 269 -16.90 -8.64 -23.33
C LEU A 269 -17.06 -7.84 -22.03
N PRO A 270 -17.84 -8.26 -21.03
CA PRO A 270 -18.03 -7.45 -19.83
C PRO A 270 -16.95 -7.65 -18.77
N VAL A 271 -16.21 -8.76 -18.80
CA VAL A 271 -15.25 -9.13 -17.76
C VAL A 271 -13.85 -9.34 -18.32
N GLY A 272 -13.66 -10.28 -19.25
CA GLY A 272 -12.33 -10.74 -19.70
C GLY A 272 -11.46 -9.63 -20.29
N ILE A 273 -11.93 -8.97 -21.36
CA ILE A 273 -11.18 -7.87 -22.00
C ILE A 273 -11.07 -6.66 -21.07
N PRO A 274 -12.16 -6.17 -20.43
CA PRO A 274 -12.07 -5.05 -19.51
C PRO A 274 -11.13 -5.30 -18.33
N ALA A 275 -11.02 -6.53 -17.82
CA ALA A 275 -10.18 -6.82 -16.66
C ALA A 275 -8.71 -6.46 -16.88
N PHE A 276 -8.17 -6.77 -18.06
CA PHE A 276 -6.79 -6.41 -18.42
C PHE A 276 -6.59 -4.89 -18.37
N PHE A 277 -7.51 -4.16 -18.99
CA PHE A 277 -7.46 -2.71 -19.10
C PHE A 277 -7.67 -2.01 -17.75
N LEU A 278 -8.65 -2.46 -16.96
CA LEU A 278 -8.90 -1.91 -15.64
C LEU A 278 -7.73 -2.15 -14.68
N ALA A 279 -7.11 -3.33 -14.73
CA ALA A 279 -5.91 -3.61 -13.95
C ALA A 279 -4.72 -2.75 -14.41
N ALA A 280 -4.50 -2.66 -15.72
CA ALA A 280 -3.41 -1.88 -16.29
C ALA A 280 -3.54 -0.38 -16.04
N TRP A 281 -4.74 0.17 -15.81
CA TRP A 281 -4.97 1.60 -15.64
C TRP A 281 -5.60 1.99 -14.30
N ALA A 282 -5.49 1.11 -13.32
CA ALA A 282 -5.94 1.40 -11.97
C ALA A 282 -5.28 2.66 -11.41
N LYS A 283 -5.97 3.32 -10.48
CA LYS A 283 -5.50 4.54 -9.82
C LYS A 283 -4.71 4.18 -8.56
N THR A 284 -3.70 4.98 -8.25
CA THR A 284 -2.96 4.89 -6.97
C THR A 284 -3.83 5.42 -5.83
N GLY A 285 -3.69 4.84 -4.65
CA GLY A 285 -4.40 5.27 -3.45
C GLY A 285 -4.52 4.12 -2.45
N VAL A 286 -4.50 4.45 -1.16
CA VAL A 286 -4.73 3.47 -0.10
C VAL A 286 -6.20 3.04 -0.13
N PRO A 287 -6.50 1.73 -0.24
CA PRO A 287 -7.87 1.25 -0.16
C PRO A 287 -8.51 1.67 1.17
N LYS A 288 -9.72 2.25 1.14
CA LYS A 288 -10.39 2.73 2.36
C LYS A 288 -10.95 1.58 3.21
N LYS A 289 -11.24 0.45 2.57
CA LYS A 289 -11.86 -0.74 3.20
C LYS A 289 -11.10 -2.01 2.85
N ASN A 290 -11.29 -3.03 3.68
CA ASN A 290 -10.83 -4.38 3.39
C ASN A 290 -11.49 -4.90 2.10
N LEU A 291 -10.73 -5.66 1.30
CA LEU A 291 -11.17 -6.22 0.00
C LEU A 291 -12.53 -6.91 0.11
N ILE A 292 -12.71 -7.79 1.10
CA ILE A 292 -13.95 -8.59 1.26
C ILE A 292 -15.16 -7.66 1.43
N GLN A 293 -15.07 -6.69 2.34
CA GLN A 293 -16.16 -5.75 2.59
C GLN A 293 -16.46 -4.89 1.36
N SER A 294 -15.42 -4.38 0.72
CA SER A 294 -15.51 -3.54 -0.48
C SER A 294 -16.15 -4.28 -1.66
N VAL A 295 -15.88 -5.58 -1.78
CA VAL A 295 -16.43 -6.46 -2.81
C VAL A 295 -17.88 -6.86 -2.49
N THR A 296 -18.19 -7.27 -1.26
CA THR A 296 -19.54 -7.73 -0.89
C THR A 296 -20.57 -6.62 -0.98
N GLU A 297 -20.24 -5.41 -0.53
CA GLU A 297 -21.11 -4.21 -0.62
C GLU A 297 -21.50 -3.89 -2.07
N PHE A 298 -20.67 -4.25 -3.04
CA PHE A 298 -20.92 -4.05 -4.48
C PHE A 298 -21.59 -5.25 -5.15
N VAL A 299 -21.07 -6.46 -4.92
CA VAL A 299 -21.44 -7.70 -5.63
C VAL A 299 -22.87 -8.12 -5.32
N PHE A 300 -23.29 -8.09 -4.06
CA PHE A 300 -24.63 -8.57 -3.67
C PHE A 300 -25.76 -7.74 -4.30
N PRO A 301 -25.79 -6.39 -4.14
CA PRO A 301 -26.87 -5.60 -4.71
C PRO A 301 -26.85 -5.61 -6.24
N ALA A 302 -25.65 -5.47 -6.84
CA ALA A 302 -25.51 -5.46 -8.29
C ALA A 302 -25.96 -6.79 -8.90
N GLY A 303 -25.50 -7.91 -8.34
CA GLY A 303 -25.83 -9.23 -8.85
C GLY A 303 -27.29 -9.62 -8.61
N PHE A 304 -27.87 -9.31 -7.44
CA PHE A 304 -29.28 -9.56 -7.17
C PHE A 304 -30.18 -8.74 -8.10
N ALA A 305 -29.91 -7.44 -8.24
CA ALA A 305 -30.66 -6.58 -9.15
C ALA A 305 -30.52 -7.05 -10.61
N MET A 306 -29.33 -7.52 -11.01
CA MET A 306 -29.10 -8.10 -12.35
C MET A 306 -29.99 -9.33 -12.56
N VAL A 307 -30.10 -10.24 -11.59
CA VAL A 307 -31.01 -11.39 -11.67
C VAL A 307 -32.44 -10.94 -11.82
N VAL A 308 -32.93 -10.00 -11.00
CA VAL A 308 -34.30 -9.49 -11.12
C VAL A 308 -34.56 -8.94 -12.52
N ALA A 309 -33.67 -8.10 -13.05
CA ALA A 309 -33.85 -7.48 -14.36
C ALA A 309 -33.79 -8.49 -15.52
N THR A 310 -32.86 -9.46 -15.44
CA THR A 310 -32.72 -10.50 -16.46
C THR A 310 -33.87 -11.51 -16.41
N THR A 311 -34.31 -11.93 -15.22
CA THR A 311 -35.51 -12.77 -15.06
C THR A 311 -36.77 -12.05 -15.52
N PHE A 312 -36.91 -10.75 -15.27
CA PHE A 312 -38.04 -9.96 -15.78
C PHE A 312 -38.07 -9.96 -17.31
N ILE A 313 -36.93 -9.70 -17.96
CA ILE A 313 -36.82 -9.77 -19.43
C ILE A 313 -37.14 -11.18 -19.93
N TRP A 314 -36.62 -12.22 -19.27
CA TRP A 314 -36.94 -13.60 -19.63
C TRP A 314 -38.44 -13.87 -19.60
N ILE A 315 -39.14 -13.47 -18.54
CA ILE A 315 -40.59 -13.64 -18.40
C ILE A 315 -41.34 -12.86 -19.48
N LEU A 316 -40.98 -11.60 -19.73
CA LEU A 316 -41.62 -10.77 -20.77
C LEU A 316 -41.55 -11.42 -22.16
N TYR A 317 -40.38 -11.93 -22.55
CA TYR A 317 -40.17 -12.59 -23.83
C TYR A 317 -40.68 -14.03 -23.88
N ARG A 318 -41.03 -14.64 -22.75
CA ARG A 318 -41.65 -15.98 -22.71
C ARG A 318 -43.18 -15.90 -22.58
N ALA A 319 -43.71 -14.78 -22.09
CA ALA A 319 -45.14 -14.51 -22.03
C ALA A 319 -45.74 -14.07 -23.37
N SER A 320 -44.90 -13.66 -24.32
CA SER A 320 -45.32 -13.35 -25.68
C SER A 320 -45.38 -14.64 -26.51
N ASP A 321 -46.59 -15.06 -26.92
CA ASP A 321 -46.83 -16.35 -27.60
C ASP A 321 -46.08 -16.49 -28.95
N ASP A 322 -45.66 -15.37 -29.55
CA ASP A 322 -45.06 -15.31 -30.89
C ASP A 322 -43.51 -15.35 -30.89
N THR A 323 -42.89 -15.41 -29.71
CA THR A 323 -41.42 -15.36 -29.58
C THR A 323 -40.80 -16.74 -29.41
N SER A 324 -39.84 -17.05 -30.30
CA SER A 324 -39.07 -18.29 -30.21
C SER A 324 -38.12 -18.27 -28.99
N VAL A 325 -37.85 -19.46 -28.44
CA VAL A 325 -36.90 -19.63 -27.33
C VAL A 325 -35.51 -19.06 -27.66
N GLU A 326 -35.09 -19.15 -28.92
CA GLU A 326 -33.81 -18.58 -29.37
C GLU A 326 -33.79 -17.05 -29.28
N THR A 327 -34.90 -16.39 -29.57
CA THR A 327 -35.05 -14.94 -29.42
C THR A 327 -35.05 -14.53 -27.95
N SER A 328 -35.74 -15.27 -27.07
CA SER A 328 -35.71 -15.00 -25.61
C SER A 328 -34.29 -15.16 -25.03
N ARG A 329 -33.53 -16.18 -25.46
CA ARG A 329 -32.12 -16.38 -25.08
C ARG A 329 -31.21 -15.25 -25.58
N THR A 330 -31.45 -14.79 -26.80
CA THR A 330 -30.72 -13.66 -27.39
C THR A 330 -31.00 -12.37 -26.64
N ALA A 331 -32.27 -12.08 -26.34
CA ALA A 331 -32.69 -10.92 -25.56
C ALA A 331 -32.05 -10.92 -24.15
N LEU A 332 -32.06 -12.07 -23.47
CA LEU A 332 -31.42 -12.22 -22.17
C LEU A 332 -29.91 -12.01 -22.22
N THR A 333 -29.25 -12.59 -23.23
CA THR A 333 -27.80 -12.43 -23.43
C THR A 333 -27.45 -10.97 -23.67
N PHE A 334 -28.24 -10.27 -24.48
CA PHE A 334 -28.08 -8.84 -24.73
C PHE A 334 -28.28 -8.00 -23.47
N ALA A 335 -29.30 -8.31 -22.66
CA ALA A 335 -29.55 -7.67 -21.38
C ALA A 335 -28.37 -7.85 -20.42
N ALA A 336 -27.88 -9.08 -20.24
CA ALA A 336 -26.74 -9.37 -19.37
C ALA A 336 -25.44 -8.71 -19.86
N LEU A 337 -25.22 -8.59 -21.18
CA LEU A 337 -24.09 -7.84 -21.75
C LEU A 337 -24.17 -6.35 -21.43
N LEU A 338 -25.32 -5.71 -21.69
CA LEU A 338 -25.52 -4.29 -21.40
C LEU A 338 -25.43 -4.00 -19.89
N GLY A 339 -26.01 -4.86 -19.06
CA GLY A 339 -25.87 -4.78 -17.61
C GLY A 339 -24.40 -4.91 -17.19
N GLY A 340 -23.65 -5.85 -17.77
CA GLY A 340 -22.21 -5.99 -17.54
C GLY A 340 -21.42 -4.74 -17.92
N PHE A 341 -21.76 -4.07 -19.03
CA PHE A 341 -21.15 -2.81 -19.44
C PHE A 341 -21.42 -1.66 -18.47
N TRP A 342 -22.62 -1.60 -17.90
CA TRP A 342 -22.92 -0.69 -16.80
C TRP A 342 -22.09 -1.02 -15.55
N ILE A 343 -21.88 -2.29 -15.22
CA ILE A 343 -21.04 -2.68 -14.07
C ILE A 343 -19.59 -2.19 -14.26
N ILE A 344 -19.02 -2.23 -15.47
CA ILE A 344 -17.68 -1.66 -15.74
C ILE A 344 -17.60 -0.19 -15.30
N LEU A 345 -18.63 0.60 -15.61
CA LEU A 345 -18.71 2.02 -15.26
C LEU A 345 -18.94 2.23 -13.76
N LEU A 346 -19.83 1.42 -13.17
CA LEU A 346 -20.21 1.53 -11.76
C LEU A 346 -19.15 0.99 -10.79
N ALA A 347 -18.31 0.06 -11.22
CA ALA A 347 -17.28 -0.55 -10.38
C ALA A 347 -16.19 0.43 -9.92
N GLU A 348 -16.11 1.64 -10.49
CA GLU A 348 -15.03 2.60 -10.24
C GLU A 348 -15.05 3.19 -8.84
N HIS A 349 -16.25 3.46 -8.35
CA HIS A 349 -16.42 4.23 -7.13
C HIS A 349 -16.82 3.30 -5.99
N GLU A 350 -16.23 3.54 -4.83
CA GLU A 350 -16.65 2.85 -3.61
C GLU A 350 -18.02 3.39 -3.16
N ARG A 351 -18.77 2.56 -2.43
CA ARG A 351 -20.11 2.90 -1.90
C ARG A 351 -20.16 4.28 -1.24
N GLU A 352 -19.15 4.62 -0.44
CA GLU A 352 -19.05 5.90 0.27
C GLU A 352 -18.91 7.09 -0.68
N ASP A 353 -18.25 6.92 -1.82
CA ASP A 353 -18.14 7.98 -2.82
C ASP A 353 -19.52 8.28 -3.42
N TRP A 354 -20.35 7.25 -3.61
CA TRP A 354 -21.75 7.41 -4.03
C TRP A 354 -22.61 8.09 -2.97
N GLN A 355 -22.42 7.77 -1.68
CA GLN A 355 -23.18 8.35 -0.56
C GLN A 355 -22.86 9.84 -0.34
N ASN A 356 -21.58 10.19 -0.36
CA ASN A 356 -21.10 11.54 -0.04
C ASN A 356 -21.27 12.52 -1.22
N GLY A 357 -21.72 12.03 -2.39
CA GLY A 357 -21.80 12.83 -3.60
C GLY A 357 -20.42 13.28 -4.10
N THR A 358 -19.36 12.63 -3.64
CA THR A 358 -17.97 12.92 -4.01
C THR A 358 -17.54 12.21 -5.29
N ILE A 359 -18.50 11.57 -5.98
CA ILE A 359 -18.31 10.95 -7.30
C ILE A 359 -17.66 12.00 -8.22
N LYS A 360 -16.36 11.85 -8.44
CA LYS A 360 -15.72 12.56 -9.54
C LYS A 360 -16.25 11.93 -10.83
N ARG A 361 -16.26 12.72 -11.91
CA ARG A 361 -16.64 12.23 -13.24
C ARG A 361 -15.99 10.87 -13.49
N ILE A 362 -16.79 9.86 -13.86
CA ILE A 362 -16.33 8.51 -14.23
C ILE A 362 -15.17 8.66 -15.22
N ASP A 363 -14.11 7.88 -15.02
CA ASP A 363 -12.91 7.99 -15.83
C ASP A 363 -13.25 7.86 -17.33
N SER A 364 -12.71 8.80 -18.11
CA SER A 364 -12.79 8.79 -19.57
C SER A 364 -12.36 7.44 -20.17
N LEU A 365 -11.45 6.75 -19.50
CA LEU A 365 -10.95 5.47 -19.94
C LEU A 365 -11.95 4.33 -19.78
N ARG A 366 -12.73 4.31 -18.69
CA ARG A 366 -13.79 3.32 -18.52
C ARG A 366 -14.89 3.51 -19.55
N TRP A 367 -15.21 4.75 -19.89
CA TRP A 367 -16.07 5.06 -21.03
C TRP A 367 -15.50 4.55 -22.36
N ALA A 368 -14.19 4.71 -22.59
CA ALA A 368 -13.54 4.21 -23.80
C ALA A 368 -13.59 2.67 -23.88
N VAL A 369 -13.30 1.96 -22.78
CA VAL A 369 -13.38 0.50 -22.71
C VAL A 369 -14.82 0.04 -22.94
N THR A 370 -15.80 0.61 -22.25
CA THR A 370 -17.22 0.28 -22.44
C THR A 370 -17.68 0.57 -23.86
N GLY A 371 -17.28 1.70 -24.44
CA GLY A 371 -17.57 2.05 -25.83
C GLY A 371 -16.96 1.05 -26.82
N ALA A 372 -15.72 0.61 -26.58
CA ALA A 372 -15.09 -0.44 -27.39
C ALA A 372 -15.82 -1.79 -27.27
N MET A 373 -16.28 -2.17 -26.07
CA MET A 373 -17.04 -3.41 -25.88
C MET A 373 -18.42 -3.35 -26.55
N LEU A 374 -19.09 -2.20 -26.51
CA LEU A 374 -20.32 -1.95 -27.25
C LEU A 374 -20.10 -2.03 -28.76
N LEU A 375 -19.02 -1.45 -29.28
CA LEU A 375 -18.65 -1.55 -30.70
C LEU A 375 -18.43 -3.01 -31.10
N LEU A 376 -17.69 -3.79 -30.29
CA LEU A 376 -17.48 -5.22 -30.54
C LEU A 376 -18.80 -5.99 -30.55
N LEU A 377 -19.73 -5.68 -29.63
CA LEU A 377 -21.06 -6.29 -29.64
C LEU A 377 -21.84 -5.95 -30.91
N ILE A 378 -21.80 -4.70 -31.37
CA ILE A 378 -22.42 -4.27 -32.64
C ILE A 378 -21.83 -5.04 -33.82
N VAL A 379 -20.50 -5.19 -33.88
CA VAL A 379 -19.81 -5.97 -34.93
C VAL A 379 -20.24 -7.43 -34.92
N VAL A 380 -20.32 -8.05 -33.74
CA VAL A 380 -20.80 -9.43 -33.56
C VAL A 380 -22.25 -9.60 -34.06
N MET A 381 -23.12 -8.62 -33.81
CA MET A 381 -24.52 -8.66 -34.24
C MET A 381 -24.70 -8.37 -35.73
N ALA A 382 -23.84 -7.50 -36.30
CA ALA A 382 -23.90 -7.07 -37.69
C ALA A 382 -23.41 -8.17 -38.66
N ILE A 383 -22.40 -8.95 -38.27
CA ILE A 383 -21.82 -10.00 -39.12
C ILE A 383 -22.61 -11.31 -38.96
N PRO A 384 -23.34 -11.78 -39.99
CA PRO A 384 -24.22 -12.96 -39.87
C PRO A 384 -23.47 -14.24 -39.48
N GLY A 385 -22.23 -14.41 -39.95
CA GLY A 385 -21.37 -15.55 -39.61
C GLY A 385 -21.04 -15.62 -38.12
N LEU A 386 -20.64 -14.50 -37.52
CA LEU A 386 -20.36 -14.40 -36.08
C LEU A 386 -21.63 -14.63 -35.25
N ARG A 387 -22.73 -13.96 -35.62
CA ARG A 387 -24.02 -14.10 -34.97
C ARG A 387 -24.50 -15.56 -34.95
N LYS A 388 -24.43 -16.26 -36.08
CA LYS A 388 -24.80 -17.68 -36.19
C LYS A 388 -23.86 -18.60 -35.41
N ALA A 389 -22.55 -18.34 -35.46
CA ALA A 389 -21.55 -19.11 -34.69
C ALA A 389 -21.86 -19.08 -33.19
N LEU A 390 -22.26 -17.90 -32.69
CA LEU A 390 -22.59 -17.63 -31.29
C LEU A 390 -24.04 -17.97 -30.90
N GLY A 391 -24.86 -18.45 -31.84
CA GLY A 391 -26.25 -18.85 -31.57
C GLY A 391 -27.15 -17.67 -31.18
N LEU A 392 -26.96 -16.53 -31.82
CA LEU A 392 -27.77 -15.32 -31.62
C LEU A 392 -28.74 -15.12 -32.79
N THR A 393 -29.93 -14.58 -32.51
CA THR A 393 -30.92 -14.19 -33.52
C THR A 393 -30.92 -12.67 -33.74
N THR A 394 -31.62 -12.19 -34.76
CA THR A 394 -31.83 -10.74 -34.95
C THR A 394 -32.91 -10.26 -33.99
N LEU A 395 -32.62 -9.22 -33.23
CA LEU A 395 -33.60 -8.49 -32.43
C LEU A 395 -34.14 -7.30 -33.23
N SER A 396 -35.41 -6.96 -33.04
CA SER A 396 -35.96 -5.73 -33.62
C SER A 396 -35.37 -4.49 -32.92
N TRP A 397 -35.44 -3.33 -33.57
CA TRP A 397 -35.03 -2.07 -32.93
C TRP A 397 -35.86 -1.74 -31.69
N ALA A 398 -37.12 -2.16 -31.66
CA ALA A 398 -37.98 -2.02 -30.49
C ALA A 398 -37.47 -2.88 -29.32
N ASP A 399 -37.12 -4.13 -29.58
CA ASP A 399 -36.56 -5.05 -28.57
C ASP A 399 -35.25 -4.50 -27.97
N ILE A 400 -34.35 -4.03 -28.83
CA ILE A 400 -33.09 -3.41 -28.41
C ILE A 400 -33.37 -2.19 -27.53
N GLY A 401 -34.34 -1.35 -27.90
CA GLY A 401 -34.75 -0.19 -27.13
C GLY A 401 -35.32 -0.55 -25.75
N ILE A 402 -36.18 -1.57 -25.68
CA ILE A 402 -36.75 -2.06 -24.42
C ILE A 402 -35.65 -2.62 -23.50
N ILE A 403 -34.75 -3.45 -24.04
CA ILE A 403 -33.67 -4.05 -23.26
C ILE A 403 -32.69 -2.97 -22.77
N ALA A 404 -32.26 -2.06 -23.65
CA ALA A 404 -31.36 -0.97 -23.28
C ALA A 404 -31.98 -0.02 -22.26
N GLY A 405 -33.27 0.33 -22.43
CA GLY A 405 -34.02 1.14 -21.48
C GLY A 405 -34.14 0.45 -20.12
N THR A 406 -34.46 -0.84 -20.10
CA THR A 406 -34.57 -1.63 -18.87
C THR A 406 -33.22 -1.73 -18.15
N MET A 407 -32.13 -2.01 -18.86
CA MET A 407 -30.79 -2.08 -18.26
C MET A 407 -30.28 -0.71 -17.79
N THR A 408 -30.65 0.37 -18.48
CA THR A 408 -30.30 1.73 -18.04
C THR A 408 -31.09 2.12 -16.79
N ALA A 409 -32.39 1.80 -16.74
CA ALA A 409 -33.22 2.00 -15.56
C ALA A 409 -32.72 1.14 -14.38
N TRP A 410 -32.30 -0.10 -14.63
CA TRP A 410 -31.65 -0.96 -13.65
C TRP A 410 -30.37 -0.32 -13.09
N ALA A 411 -29.48 0.17 -13.95
CA ALA A 411 -28.25 0.83 -13.54
C ALA A 411 -28.52 2.10 -12.72
N ALA A 412 -29.52 2.91 -13.14
CA ALA A 412 -29.97 4.07 -12.40
C ALA A 412 -30.58 3.70 -11.04
N GLY A 413 -31.36 2.62 -10.97
CA GLY A 413 -31.90 2.09 -9.72
C GLY A 413 -30.79 1.64 -8.76
N LEU A 414 -29.78 0.93 -9.27
CA LEU A 414 -28.62 0.51 -8.48
C LEU A 414 -27.82 1.71 -7.96
N PHE A 415 -27.63 2.72 -8.80
CA PHE A 415 -27.04 4.00 -8.40
C PHE A 415 -27.83 4.65 -7.24
N LEU A 416 -29.16 4.72 -7.34
CA LEU A 416 -30.01 5.29 -6.29
C LEU A 416 -29.98 4.47 -5.00
N LEU A 417 -29.95 3.13 -5.10
CA LEU A 417 -29.84 2.23 -3.95
C LEU A 417 -28.56 2.50 -3.14
N TRP A 418 -27.43 2.68 -3.82
CA TRP A 418 -26.17 3.03 -3.15
C TRP A 418 -26.16 4.47 -2.63
N ARG A 419 -26.74 5.41 -3.38
CA ARG A 419 -26.84 6.83 -2.97
C ARG A 419 -27.65 7.04 -1.69
N PHE A 420 -28.74 6.30 -1.51
CA PHE A 420 -29.69 6.47 -0.40
C PHE A 420 -29.55 5.44 0.72
N ASN A 421 -28.52 4.60 0.66
CA ASN A 421 -28.17 3.70 1.75
C ASN A 421 -29.27 2.69 2.14
N VAL A 422 -30.14 2.33 1.19
CA VAL A 422 -31.32 1.48 1.43
C VAL A 422 -30.93 0.10 1.98
N ILE A 423 -29.76 -0.40 1.58
CA ILE A 423 -29.25 -1.72 1.97
C ILE A 423 -28.79 -1.75 3.43
N GLU A 424 -28.23 -0.66 3.97
CA GLU A 424 -27.80 -0.62 5.39
C GLU A 424 -29.00 -0.66 6.34
N ARG A 425 -30.14 -0.06 5.96
CA ARG A 425 -31.37 -0.16 6.75
C ARG A 425 -31.96 -1.57 6.81
N VAL A 426 -31.53 -2.48 5.94
CA VAL A 426 -32.14 -3.81 5.75
C VAL A 426 -31.18 -4.97 6.06
N MET A 427 -29.87 -4.83 5.79
CA MET A 427 -28.93 -5.96 5.80
C MET A 427 -27.85 -5.90 6.90
N ILE A 428 -27.62 -4.76 7.55
CA ILE A 428 -26.60 -4.64 8.59
C ILE A 428 -27.23 -3.92 9.79
N PRO A 429 -27.72 -4.64 10.82
CA PRO A 429 -28.04 -4.01 12.09
C PRO A 429 -26.74 -3.40 12.63
N ASN A 430 -26.75 -2.10 12.92
CA ASN A 430 -25.66 -1.42 13.61
C ASN A 430 -25.30 -2.21 14.89
N TYR A 431 -24.10 -2.78 14.92
CA TYR A 431 -23.46 -3.30 16.13
C TYR A 431 -22.16 -2.53 16.35
#